data_AF-A0A2E9PLJ8-F1
#
_entry.id   AF-A0A2E9PLJ8-F1
#
_cell.length_a   1.000
_cell.length_b   1.000
_cell.length_c   1.000
_cell.angle_alpha   90.00
_cell.angle_beta   90.00
_cell.angle_gamma   90.00
#
_symmetry.space_group_name_H-M   'P 1'
#
loop_
_entity.id
_entity.type
_entity.pdbx_description
1 polymer ?
#
loop_
_entity_poly.entity_id
_entity_poly.type
_entity_poly.pdbx_seq_one_letter_code
_entity_poly.pdbx_strand_id
1 'polypeptide(L)' 'MWTILMINLVISGLLYIEALKWGMPAKRWWCAGMVLGVASLPMYSIAKHIHWRRAVGFNNLYMAA' A
#
# COMPACT_ATOMS: atom_id res chain seq x y z
N MET A 1 -21.29 -5.36 13.49
CA MET A 1 -21.37 -4.37 12.38
C MET A 1 -20.49 -3.16 12.66
N TRP A 2 -20.74 -2.37 13.71
CA TRP A 2 -19.96 -1.17 14.07
C TRP A 2 -18.47 -1.40 14.30
N THR A 3 -18.11 -2.51 14.96
CA THR A 3 -16.72 -2.88 15.21
C THR A 3 -15.92 -3.08 13.92
N ILE A 4 -16.52 -3.70 12.91
CA ILE A 4 -15.87 -3.96 11.61
C ILE A 4 -15.62 -2.64 10.87
N LEU A 5 -16.57 -1.70 10.92
CA LEU A 5 -16.41 -0.37 10.33
C LEU A 5 -15.28 0.41 11.00
N MET A 6 -15.18 0.36 12.33
CA MET A 6 -14.09 1.00 13.07
C MET A 6 -12.73 0.38 12.73
N ILE A 7 -12.66 -0.95 12.62
CA ILE A 7 -11.43 -1.66 12.23
C ILE A 7 -11.00 -1.25 10.81
N ASN A 8 -11.92 -1.22 9.84
CA ASN A 8 -11.60 -0.78 8.48
C ASN A 8 -11.14 0.69 8.44
N LEU A 9 -11.74 1.56 9.24
CA LEU A 9 -11.34 2.96 9.35
C LEU A 9 -9.91 3.10 9.87
N VAL A 10 -9.55 2.35 10.92
CA VAL A 10 -8.19 2.34 11.47
C VAL A 10 -7.20 1.81 10.44
N ILE A 11 -7.50 0.69 9.77
CA ILE A 11 -6.63 0.10 8.75
C ILE A 11 -6.42 1.07 7.58
N SER A 12 -7.48 1.71 7.10
CA SER A 12 -7.43 2.73 6.05
C SER A 12 -6.54 3.92 6.46
N GLY A 13 -6.64 4.39 7.71
CA GLY A 13 -5.77 5.43 8.25
C GLY A 13 -4.30 5.01 8.35
N LEU A 14 -4.02 3.79 8.82
CA LEU A 14 -2.67 3.25 8.88
C LEU A 14 -2.04 3.14 7.49
N LEU A 15 -2.79 2.64 6.51
CA LEU A 15 -2.35 2.55 5.11
C LEU A 15 -2.11 3.91 4.47
N TYR A 16 -2.89 4.93 4.83
CA TYR A 16 -2.66 6.29 4.37
C TYR A 16 -1.33 6.85 4.89
N ILE A 17 -1.06 6.69 6.20
CA ILE A 17 0.17 7.15 6.84
C ILE A 17 1.39 6.40 6.27
N GLU A 18 1.29 5.08 6.15
CA GLU A 18 2.36 4.31 5.53
C GLU A 18 2.57 4.72 4.07
N ALA A 19 1.51 4.88 3.28
CA ALA A 19 1.66 5.28 1.88
C ALA A 19 2.38 6.63 1.73
N LEU A 20 2.10 7.59 2.62
CA LEU A 20 2.83 8.87 2.68
C LEU A 20 4.31 8.67 3.00
N LYS A 21 4.65 7.82 3.98
CA LYS A 21 6.06 7.54 4.34
C LYS A 21 6.86 6.93 3.20
N TRP A 22 6.22 6.12 2.37
CA TRP A 22 6.86 5.39 1.27
C TRP A 22 6.73 6.09 -0.09
N GLY A 23 6.20 7.32 -0.16
CA GLY A 23 6.03 8.06 -1.42
C GLY A 23 5.00 7.46 -2.37
N MET A 24 4.08 6.63 -1.85
CA MET A 24 3.02 5.98 -2.60
C MET A 24 1.76 6.86 -2.73
N PRO A 25 0.88 6.58 -3.71
CA PRO A 25 -0.38 7.33 -3.85
C PRO A 25 -1.32 7.09 -2.65
N ALA A 26 -1.21 7.94 -1.63
CA ALA A 26 -1.90 7.78 -0.35
C ALA A 26 -3.43 7.73 -0.47
N LYS A 27 -4.03 8.56 -1.33
CA LYS A 27 -5.49 8.55 -1.59
C LYS A 27 -6.00 7.20 -2.11
N ARG A 28 -5.21 6.52 -2.96
CA ARG A 28 -5.59 5.20 -3.50
C ARG A 28 -5.56 4.12 -2.42
N TRP A 29 -4.54 4.15 -1.55
CA TRP A 29 -4.39 3.18 -0.48
C TRP A 29 -5.37 3.37 0.68
N TRP A 30 -5.77 4.62 0.95
CA TRP A 30 -6.87 4.91 1.87
C TRP A 30 -8.20 4.32 1.40
N CYS A 31 -8.58 4.58 0.14
CA CYS A 31 -9.78 3.96 -0.45
C CYS A 31 -9.69 2.43 -0.43
N ALA A 32 -8.52 1.86 -0.75
CA ALA A 32 -8.31 0.42 -0.71
C ALA A 32 -8.51 -0.16 0.70
N GLY A 33 -8.00 0.50 1.75
CA GLY A 33 -8.21 0.09 3.13
C GLY A 33 -9.67 0.20 3.60
N MET A 34 -10.42 1.16 3.07
CA MET A 34 -11.82 1.36 3.41
C MET A 34 -12.74 0.30 2.76
N VAL A 35 -12.42 -0.10 1.52
CA VAL A 35 -13.19 -1.10 0.76
C VAL A 35 -12.79 -2.54 1.13
N LEU A 36 -11.49 -2.83 1.13
CA LEU A 36 -10.96 -4.19 1.29
C LEU A 36 -10.62 -4.52 2.75
N GLY A 37 -10.54 -3.53 3.64
CA GLY A 37 -10.24 -3.74 5.04
C GLY A 37 -8.89 -4.44 5.25
N VAL A 38 -8.86 -5.45 6.12
CA VAL A 38 -7.67 -6.26 6.44
C VAL A 38 -7.01 -6.87 5.19
N ALA A 39 -7.79 -7.22 4.15
CA ALA A 39 -7.24 -7.81 2.92
C ALA A 39 -6.33 -6.86 2.13
N SER A 40 -6.42 -5.55 2.38
CA SER A 40 -5.52 -4.57 1.76
C SER A 40 -4.10 -4.59 2.32
N LEU A 41 -3.87 -5.15 3.52
CA LEU A 41 -2.55 -5.23 4.17
C LEU A 41 -1.53 -6.07 3.39
N PRO A 42 -1.82 -7.35 3.02
CA PRO A 42 -0.87 -8.12 2.21
C PRO A 42 -0.64 -7.46 0.84
N MET A 43 -1.69 -6.86 0.26
CA MET A 43 -1.58 -6.16 -1.02
C MET A 43 -0.69 -4.92 -0.94
N TYR A 44 -0.77 -4.17 0.16
CA TYR A 44 0.10 -3.04 0.43
C TYR A 44 1.55 -3.48 0.64
N SER A 45 1.79 -4.56 1.37
CA SER A 45 3.13 -5.11 1.58
C SER A 45 3.82 -5.50 0.27
N ILE A 46 3.08 -6.15 -0.65
CA ILE A 46 3.57 -6.48 -1.98
C ILE A 46 3.89 -5.22 -2.79
N ALA A 47 2.97 -4.25 -2.82
CA ALA A 47 3.18 -3.01 -3.57
C ALA A 47 4.37 -2.21 -3.02
N LYS A 48 4.52 -2.15 -1.70
CA LYS A 48 5.67 -1.58 -0.99
C LYS A 48 6.98 -2.20 -1.44
N HIS A 49 7.03 -3.51 -1.46
CA HIS A 49 8.22 -4.23 -1.88
C HIS A 49 8.54 -4.01 -3.37
N ILE A 50 7.54 -3.97 -4.25
CA ILE A 50 7.72 -3.66 -5.68
C ILE A 50 8.22 -2.23 -5.87
N HIS A 51 7.62 -1.26 -5.17
CA HIS A 51 8.01 0.15 -5.28
C HIS A 51 9.44 0.38 -4.78
N TRP A 52 9.81 -0.24 -3.66
CA TRP A 52 11.18 -0.22 -3.16
C TRP A 52 12.15 -0.81 -4.17
N ARG A 53 11.84 -1.99 -4.74
CA ARG A 53 12.67 -2.60 -5.80
C ARG A 53 12.85 -1.66 -7.00
N ARG A 54 11.78 -0.99 -7.45
CA ARG A 54 11.84 0.00 -8.54
C ARG A 54 12.71 1.20 -8.17
N ALA A 55 12.58 1.73 -6.95
CA ALA A 55 13.35 2.88 -6.48
C ALA A 55 14.86 2.57 -6.35
N VAL A 56 15.21 1.34 -5.96
CA VAL A 56 16.61 0.86 -5.90
C VAL A 56 17.18 0.52 -7.29
N GLY A 57 16.36 0.60 -8.35
CA GLY A 57 16.78 0.27 -9.72
C GLY A 57 16.82 -1.25 -10.01
N PHE A 58 16.24 -2.06 -9.14
CA PHE A 58 16.10 -3.50 -9.35
C PHE A 58 15.17 -3.72 -10.55
N ASN A 59 15.69 -4.33 -11.61
CA ASN A 59 15.05 -4.50 -12.92
C ASN A 59 15.02 -3.25 -13.85
N ASN A 60 15.84 -2.23 -13.58
CA ASN A 60 16.06 -1.11 -14.51
C ASN A 60 17.27 -1.34 -15.45
N LEU A 61 18.02 -2.44 -15.23
CA LEU A 61 18.93 -3.00 -16.21
C LEU A 61 18.08 -3.79 -17.21
N TYR A 62 17.46 -3.10 -18.17
CA TYR A 62 17.32 -3.70 -19.49
C TYR A 62 18.75 -4.05 -19.90
N MET A 63 19.15 -5.32 -19.76
CA MET A 63 20.24 -5.86 -20.54
C MET A 63 19.76 -5.77 -21.99
N ALA A 64 20.02 -4.63 -22.61
CA ALA A 64 20.17 -4.55 -24.06
C ALA A 64 21.41 -5.41 -24.37
N ALA A 65 21.18 -6.70 -24.58
CA ALA A 65 22.14 -7.64 -25.16
C ALA A 65 21.74 -7.85 -26.62
#